data_AF-G9WNL6-F1
#
_entry.id   AF-G9WNL6-F1
#
_cell.length_a   1.000
_cell.length_b   1.000
_cell.length_c   1.000
_cell.angle_alpha   90.00
_cell.angle_beta   90.00
_cell.angle_gamma   90.00
#
_symmetry.space_group_name_H-M   'P 1'
#
loop_
_entity.id
_entity.type
_entity.pdbx_description
1 polymer ?
#
loop_
_entity_poly.entity_id
_entity_poly.type
_entity_poly.pdbx_seq_one_letter_code
_entity_poly.pdbx_strand_id
1 'polypeptide(L)'
;MNELLTGLNGGSVPTLELIYLLTFVALLPSIVIMMTSFTRIIIVLSFTRSAMGVQQTPPNMVLAGVAFFLTLYIMAPTINKINVEAYEPYKKGNLSQEQALDTMGRDMKEFMLRNTEVKTLERFVSMSKAELKKDPKDYPLTVVVPAFMTSELKRGFTAGFLIYLPFLLIDVVVSTTLMAMGMVMLPPAMVSMPFKLLLFITVDGWNLLFSSLVHSFR
;
A
#
# COMPACT_ATOMS: atom_id res chain seq x y z
N MET A 1 -19.44 2.84 -26.67
CA MET A 1 -18.65 1.71 -27.18
C MET A 1 -18.77 1.56 -28.70
N ASN A 2 -19.96 1.68 -29.30
CA ASN A 2 -20.11 1.69 -30.76
C ASN A 2 -19.49 2.93 -31.44
N GLU A 3 -19.50 4.11 -30.82
CA GLU A 3 -18.85 5.31 -31.37
C GLU A 3 -17.32 5.23 -31.39
N LEU A 4 -16.74 4.49 -30.44
CA LEU A 4 -15.29 4.21 -30.38
C LEU A 4 -14.87 3.20 -31.45
N LEU A 5 -15.79 2.36 -31.92
CA LEU A 5 -15.54 1.35 -32.96
C LEU A 5 -15.81 1.91 -34.37
N THR A 6 -16.73 2.86 -34.53
CA THR A 6 -16.97 3.53 -35.82
C THR A 6 -15.90 4.57 -36.17
N GLY A 7 -15.10 5.05 -35.20
CA GLY A 7 -13.93 5.89 -35.45
C GLY A 7 -12.72 5.14 -36.03
N LEU A 8 -12.68 3.80 -35.94
CA LEU A 8 -11.55 2.98 -36.37
C LEU A 8 -11.44 2.81 -37.90
N ASN A 9 -12.45 3.23 -38.67
CA ASN A 9 -12.54 2.99 -40.11
C ASN A 9 -12.32 4.24 -41.00
N GLY A 10 -11.84 5.37 -40.45
CA GLY A 10 -11.57 6.54 -41.31
C GLY A 10 -11.38 7.89 -40.63
N GLY A 11 -11.40 7.96 -39.30
CA GLY A 11 -10.96 9.15 -38.57
C GLY A 11 -9.67 8.80 -37.85
N SER A 12 -8.55 9.35 -38.30
CA SER A 12 -7.24 9.19 -37.66
C SER A 12 -7.28 9.67 -36.22
N VAL A 13 -7.68 8.83 -35.27
CA VAL A 13 -7.01 8.82 -33.97
C VAL A 13 -5.57 8.43 -34.33
N PRO A 14 -4.59 9.34 -34.22
CA PRO A 14 -3.22 9.01 -34.56
C PRO A 14 -2.86 7.74 -33.76
N THR A 15 -2.33 6.71 -34.41
CA THR A 15 -1.94 5.44 -33.75
C THR A 15 -1.16 5.68 -32.45
N LEU A 16 -0.42 6.79 -32.41
CA LEU A 16 0.30 7.30 -31.25
C LEU A 16 -0.61 7.66 -30.05
N GLU A 17 -1.75 8.29 -30.25
CA GLU A 17 -2.72 8.63 -29.18
C GLU A 17 -3.36 7.38 -28.57
N LEU A 18 -3.67 6.38 -29.40
CA LEU A 18 -4.14 5.08 -28.92
C LEU A 18 -3.06 4.35 -28.09
N ILE A 19 -1.80 4.40 -28.54
CA ILE A 19 -0.66 3.83 -27.79
C ILE A 19 -0.50 4.53 -26.43
N TYR A 20 -0.60 5.86 -26.38
CA TYR A 20 -0.53 6.61 -25.12
C TYR A 20 -1.68 6.25 -24.17
N LEU A 21 -2.91 6.17 -24.68
CA LEU A 21 -4.08 5.80 -23.89
C LEU A 21 -3.92 4.40 -23.29
N LEU A 22 -3.55 3.41 -24.10
CA LEU A 22 -3.36 2.04 -23.63
C LEU A 22 -2.24 1.94 -22.60
N THR A 23 -1.14 2.67 -22.80
CA THR A 23 -0.03 2.71 -21.84
C THR A 23 -0.48 3.32 -20.52
N PHE A 24 -1.23 4.42 -20.54
CA PHE A 24 -1.74 5.05 -19.33
C PHE A 24 -2.71 4.16 -18.56
N VAL A 25 -3.65 3.51 -19.27
CA VAL A 25 -4.60 2.55 -18.67
C VAL A 25 -3.88 1.36 -18.06
N ALA A 26 -2.80 0.86 -18.69
CA ALA A 26 -2.01 -0.24 -18.15
C ALA A 26 -1.25 0.12 -16.87
N LEU A 27 -0.79 1.38 -16.72
CA LEU A 27 -0.07 1.86 -15.54
C LEU A 27 -0.98 2.31 -14.39
N LEU A 28 -2.22 2.69 -14.70
CA LEU A 28 -3.18 3.24 -13.74
C LEU A 28 -3.36 2.39 -12.47
N PRO A 29 -3.53 1.05 -12.54
CA PRO A 29 -3.73 0.22 -11.34
C PRO A 29 -2.55 0.31 -10.39
N SER A 30 -1.32 0.28 -10.92
CA SER A 30 -0.09 0.38 -10.14
C SER A 30 0.03 1.74 -9.46
N ILE A 31 -0.29 2.82 -10.17
CA ILE A 31 -0.28 4.19 -9.61
C ILE A 31 -1.28 4.31 -8.47
N VAL A 32 -2.52 3.84 -8.67
CA VAL A 32 -3.57 3.88 -7.64
C VAL A 32 -3.14 3.10 -6.40
N ILE A 33 -2.58 1.90 -6.58
CA ILE A 33 -2.06 1.10 -5.46
C ILE A 33 -1.00 1.87 -4.67
N MET A 34 -0.04 2.51 -5.34
CA MET A 34 1.04 3.26 -4.68
C MET A 34 0.56 4.52 -3.96
N MET A 35 -0.57 5.11 -4.36
CA MET A 35 -1.16 6.31 -3.73
C MET A 35 -2.13 6.00 -2.59
N THR A 36 -2.29 4.72 -2.22
CA THR A 36 -3.23 4.26 -1.19
C THR A 36 -2.51 3.57 -0.03
N SER A 37 -3.27 3.07 0.96
CA SER A 37 -2.73 2.29 2.10
C SER A 37 -2.16 0.92 1.72
N PHE A 38 -2.37 0.45 0.48
CA PHE A 38 -2.04 -0.91 0.05
C PHE A 38 -0.58 -1.28 0.32
N THR A 39 0.36 -0.40 0.01
CA THR A 39 1.82 -0.64 0.12
C THR A 39 2.22 -1.08 1.53
N ARG A 40 1.77 -0.38 2.57
CA ARG A 40 2.10 -0.73 3.97
C ARG A 40 1.50 -2.08 4.34
N ILE A 41 0.24 -2.32 3.96
CA ILE A 41 -0.50 -3.53 4.32
C ILE A 41 0.17 -4.75 3.71
N ILE A 42 0.46 -4.75 2.40
CA ILE A 42 1.05 -5.91 1.74
C ILE A 42 2.45 -6.23 2.27
N ILE A 43 3.23 -5.22 2.64
CA ILE A 43 4.55 -5.40 3.27
C ILE A 43 4.38 -6.09 4.62
N VAL A 44 3.52 -5.57 5.50
CA VAL A 44 3.30 -6.13 6.84
C VAL A 44 2.80 -7.58 6.77
N LEU A 45 1.86 -7.88 5.88
CA LEU A 45 1.37 -9.24 5.65
C LEU A 45 2.47 -10.18 5.14
N SER A 46 3.32 -9.68 4.23
CA SER A 46 4.45 -10.45 3.69
C SER A 46 5.49 -10.76 4.76
N PHE A 47 5.82 -9.78 5.62
CA PHE A 47 6.70 -9.99 6.78
C PHE A 47 6.13 -11.01 7.76
N THR A 48 4.82 -10.92 8.05
CA THR A 48 4.14 -11.87 8.93
C THR A 48 4.24 -13.30 8.40
N ARG A 49 3.95 -13.50 7.10
CA ARG A 49 4.07 -14.83 6.47
C ARG A 49 5.49 -15.37 6.57
N SER A 50 6.48 -14.55 6.25
CA SER A 50 7.89 -14.94 6.32
C SER A 50 8.32 -15.26 7.76
N ALA A 51 7.83 -14.52 8.75
CA ALA A 51 8.18 -14.71 10.16
C ALA A 51 7.65 -16.04 10.73
N MET A 52 6.43 -16.43 10.34
CA MET A 52 5.83 -17.71 10.72
C MET A 52 6.60 -18.93 10.16
N GLY A 53 7.42 -18.76 9.12
CA GLY A 53 8.25 -19.82 8.53
C GLY A 53 7.47 -20.79 7.63
N VAL A 54 6.18 -20.54 7.41
CA VAL A 54 5.31 -21.36 6.55
C VAL A 54 5.69 -21.24 5.07
N GLN A 55 5.83 -22.38 4.40
CA GLN A 55 6.13 -22.40 2.96
C GLN A 55 4.88 -22.02 2.16
N GLN A 56 4.95 -20.88 1.46
CA GLN A 56 3.99 -20.41 0.45
C GLN A 56 2.52 -20.28 0.91
N THR A 57 2.23 -20.49 2.19
CA THR A 57 0.89 -20.35 2.78
C THR A 57 0.89 -19.16 3.74
N PRO A 58 -0.02 -18.18 3.62
CA PRO A 58 -0.99 -18.01 2.53
C PRO A 58 -0.33 -17.63 1.18
N PRO A 59 -0.94 -18.01 0.04
CA PRO A 59 -0.45 -17.63 -1.28
C PRO A 59 -0.40 -16.11 -1.49
N ASN A 60 0.49 -15.63 -2.36
CA ASN A 60 0.61 -14.19 -2.68
C ASN A 60 -0.72 -13.56 -3.11
N MET A 61 -1.53 -14.31 -3.87
CA MET A 61 -2.86 -13.85 -4.31
C MET A 61 -3.82 -13.62 -3.14
N VAL A 62 -3.76 -14.46 -2.10
CA VAL A 62 -4.59 -14.29 -0.90
C VAL A 62 -4.14 -13.07 -0.12
N LEU A 63 -2.82 -12.89 0.07
CA LEU A 63 -2.29 -11.69 0.74
C LEU A 63 -2.64 -10.41 -0.02
N ALA A 64 -2.53 -10.42 -1.35
CA ALA A 64 -2.92 -9.29 -2.19
C ALA A 64 -4.43 -8.99 -2.11
N GLY A 65 -5.27 -10.03 -2.11
CA GLY A 65 -6.72 -9.88 -1.95
C GLY A 65 -7.09 -9.28 -0.59
N VAL A 66 -6.50 -9.77 0.50
CA VAL A 66 -6.69 -9.20 1.85
C VAL A 66 -6.21 -7.76 1.90
N ALA A 67 -5.03 -7.47 1.34
CA ALA A 67 -4.50 -6.10 1.29
C ALA A 67 -5.42 -5.16 0.50
N PHE A 68 -6.00 -5.62 -0.59
CA PHE A 68 -6.94 -4.85 -1.41
C PHE A 68 -8.23 -4.52 -0.63
N PHE A 69 -8.87 -5.51 -0.01
CA PHE A 69 -10.09 -5.26 0.77
C PHE A 69 -9.85 -4.39 2.01
N LEU A 70 -8.73 -4.58 2.71
CA LEU A 70 -8.34 -3.68 3.81
C LEU A 70 -8.06 -2.27 3.31
N THR A 71 -7.49 -2.12 2.11
CA THR A 71 -7.29 -0.81 1.48
C THR A 71 -8.62 -0.13 1.20
N LEU A 72 -9.60 -0.83 0.62
CA LEU A 72 -10.95 -0.27 0.41
C LEU A 72 -11.58 0.17 1.73
N TYR A 73 -11.43 -0.63 2.79
CA TYR A 73 -11.96 -0.30 4.11
C TYR A 73 -11.30 0.95 4.71
N ILE A 74 -9.96 1.04 4.66
CA ILE A 74 -9.19 2.18 5.20
C ILE A 74 -9.41 3.45 4.36
N MET A 75 -9.52 3.31 3.04
CA MET A 75 -9.70 4.41 2.09
C MET A 75 -11.16 4.88 1.97
N ALA A 76 -12.12 4.18 2.58
CA ALA A 76 -13.55 4.52 2.48
C ALA A 76 -13.86 6.01 2.74
N PRO A 77 -13.29 6.68 3.77
CA PRO A 77 -13.53 8.11 3.98
C PRO A 77 -13.04 8.99 2.83
N THR A 78 -11.86 8.70 2.28
CA THR A 78 -11.27 9.44 1.15
C THR A 78 -12.07 9.21 -0.13
N ILE A 79 -12.47 7.96 -0.39
CA ILE A 79 -13.29 7.59 -1.55
C ILE A 79 -14.66 8.29 -1.49
N ASN A 80 -15.29 8.29 -0.31
CA ASN A 80 -16.56 8.97 -0.09
C ASN A 80 -16.44 10.49 -0.28
N LYS A 81 -15.35 11.09 0.21
CA LYS A 81 -15.07 12.51 0.01
C LYS A 81 -14.95 12.86 -1.47
N ILE A 82 -14.13 12.11 -2.21
CA ILE A 82 -13.98 12.24 -3.67
C ILE A 82 -15.33 12.09 -4.39
N ASN A 83 -16.17 11.15 -3.95
CA ASN A 83 -17.48 10.94 -4.55
C ASN A 83 -18.39 12.16 -4.38
N VAL A 84 -18.43 12.73 -3.17
CA VAL A 84 -19.31 13.87 -2.83
C VAL A 84 -18.78 15.18 -3.40
N GLU A 85 -17.48 15.43 -3.33
CA GLU A 85 -16.86 16.72 -3.68
C GLU A 85 -16.49 16.83 -5.16
N ALA A 86 -16.18 15.72 -5.84
CA ALA A 86 -15.74 15.75 -7.24
C ALA A 86 -16.65 14.98 -8.19
N TYR A 87 -16.94 13.71 -7.92
CA TYR A 87 -17.62 12.83 -8.88
C TYR A 87 -19.10 13.20 -9.09
N GLU A 88 -19.88 13.34 -8.02
CA GLU A 88 -21.29 13.71 -8.09
C GLU A 88 -21.53 15.10 -8.71
N PRO A 89 -20.76 16.16 -8.33
CA PRO A 89 -20.89 17.46 -8.97
C PRO A 89 -20.48 17.46 -10.45
N TYR A 90 -19.43 16.71 -10.83
CA TYR A 90 -19.04 16.53 -12.23
C TYR A 90 -20.17 15.89 -13.04
N LYS A 91 -20.74 14.80 -12.53
CA LYS A 91 -21.86 14.08 -13.18
C LYS A 91 -23.10 14.95 -13.34
N LYS A 92 -23.34 15.89 -12.41
CA LYS A 92 -24.45 16.86 -12.46
C LYS A 92 -24.16 18.07 -13.35
N GLY A 93 -22.96 18.16 -13.94
CA GLY A 93 -22.55 19.30 -14.77
C GLY A 93 -22.16 20.55 -13.97
N ASN A 94 -22.00 20.44 -12.66
CA ASN A 94 -21.63 21.55 -11.77
C ASN A 94 -20.10 21.79 -11.71
N LEU A 95 -19.30 20.82 -12.15
CA LEU A 95 -17.84 20.94 -12.27
C LEU A 95 -17.40 20.60 -13.69
N SER A 96 -16.42 21.33 -14.20
CA SER A 96 -15.70 20.90 -15.40
C SER A 96 -14.87 19.64 -15.10
N GLN A 97 -14.49 18.89 -16.14
CA GLN A 97 -13.61 17.72 -15.99
C GLN A 97 -12.28 18.09 -15.32
N GLU A 98 -11.69 19.24 -15.68
CA GLU A 98 -10.44 19.73 -15.10
C GLU A 98 -10.59 20.04 -13.61
N GLN A 99 -11.66 20.72 -13.22
CA GLN A 99 -11.95 21.03 -11.80
C GLN A 99 -12.23 19.77 -10.98
N ALA A 100 -12.93 18.79 -11.57
CA ALA A 100 -13.16 17.51 -10.92
C ALA A 100 -11.84 16.78 -10.66
N LEU A 101 -10.95 16.72 -11.65
CA LEU A 101 -9.63 16.09 -11.50
C LEU A 101 -8.74 16.81 -10.49
N ASP A 102 -8.74 18.15 -10.46
CA ASP A 102 -7.99 18.92 -9.45
C ASP A 102 -8.52 18.64 -8.03
N THR A 103 -9.85 18.58 -7.87
CA THR A 103 -10.48 18.27 -6.58
C THR A 103 -10.16 16.85 -6.12
N MET A 104 -10.26 15.85 -7.01
CA MET A 104 -9.84 14.47 -6.71
C MET A 104 -8.36 14.40 -6.33
N GLY A 105 -7.49 15.13 -7.05
CA GLY A 105 -6.07 15.21 -6.75
C GLY A 105 -5.79 15.82 -5.38
N ARG A 106 -6.56 16.84 -4.98
CA ARG A 106 -6.45 17.49 -3.66
C ARG A 106 -6.83 16.53 -2.53
N ASP A 107 -7.93 15.79 -2.67
CA ASP A 107 -8.37 14.81 -1.65
C ASP A 107 -7.41 13.64 -1.49
N MET A 108 -6.87 13.13 -2.60
CA MET A 108 -5.82 12.12 -2.57
C MET A 108 -4.55 12.65 -1.91
N LYS A 109 -4.14 13.90 -2.22
CA LYS A 109 -3.01 14.56 -1.55
C LYS A 109 -3.23 14.69 -0.06
N GLU A 110 -4.44 15.04 0.38
CA GLU A 110 -4.76 15.15 1.80
C GLU A 110 -4.55 13.82 2.54
N PHE A 111 -5.04 12.71 1.97
CA PHE A 111 -4.79 11.37 2.53
C PHE A 111 -3.29 11.04 2.61
N MET A 112 -2.55 11.28 1.52
CA MET A 112 -1.11 10.99 1.45
C MET A 112 -0.31 11.84 2.44
N LEU A 113 -0.58 13.15 2.50
CA LEU A 113 0.12 14.09 3.37
C LEU A 113 -0.12 13.76 4.86
N ARG A 114 -1.35 13.38 5.24
CA ARG A 114 -1.64 12.92 6.62
C ARG A 114 -0.78 11.73 7.03
N ASN A 115 -0.42 10.87 6.08
CA ASN A 115 0.36 9.66 6.30
C ASN A 115 1.86 9.82 5.98
N THR A 116 2.29 10.99 5.52
CA THR A 116 3.69 11.27 5.18
C THR A 116 4.42 11.81 6.41
N GLU A 117 5.64 11.34 6.67
CA GLU A 117 6.48 11.93 7.72
C GLU A 117 6.94 13.33 7.28
N VAL A 118 6.76 14.33 8.14
CA VAL A 118 7.10 15.75 7.86
C VAL A 118 8.55 15.89 7.37
N LYS A 119 9.50 15.26 8.08
CA LYS A 119 10.93 15.26 7.70
C LYS A 119 11.19 14.64 6.33
N THR A 120 10.41 13.63 5.95
CA THR A 120 10.52 12.98 4.63
C THR A 120 10.00 13.91 3.55
N LEU A 121 8.85 14.56 3.78
CA LEU A 121 8.31 15.55 2.86
C LEU A 121 9.29 16.71 2.63
N GLU A 122 9.83 17.29 3.71
CA GLU A 122 10.82 18.38 3.66
C GLU A 122 12.05 18.00 2.82
N ARG A 123 12.53 16.76 2.96
CA ARG A 123 13.64 16.26 2.13
C ARG A 123 13.28 16.23 0.66
N PHE A 124 12.13 15.69 0.28
CA PHE A 124 11.70 15.68 -1.12
C PHE A 124 11.45 17.08 -1.68
N VAL A 125 10.89 17.99 -0.88
CA VAL A 125 10.76 19.41 -1.24
C VAL A 125 12.14 20.00 -1.51
N SER A 126 13.11 19.82 -0.61
CA SER A 126 14.47 20.34 -0.79
C SER A 126 15.17 19.79 -2.04
N MET A 127 14.99 18.50 -2.36
CA MET A 127 15.57 17.86 -3.55
C MET A 127 14.92 18.32 -4.86
N SER A 128 13.61 18.61 -4.83
CA SER A 128 12.87 19.05 -6.02
C SER A 128 13.18 20.48 -6.45
N LYS A 129 13.89 21.26 -5.62
CA LYS A 129 14.13 22.70 -5.81
C LYS A 129 12.82 23.50 -6.01
N ALA A 130 11.69 22.96 -5.58
CA ALA A 130 10.41 23.63 -5.63
C ALA A 130 10.42 24.82 -4.64
N GLU A 131 9.72 25.89 -5.00
CA GLU A 131 9.47 26.98 -4.06
C GLU A 131 8.76 26.45 -2.82
N LEU A 132 9.16 26.96 -1.66
CA LEU A 132 8.47 26.68 -0.40
C LEU A 132 7.02 27.16 -0.50
N LYS A 133 6.08 26.24 -0.36
CA LYS A 133 4.65 26.54 -0.34
C LYS A 133 4.18 26.63 1.11
N LYS A 134 3.20 27.49 1.38
CA LYS A 134 2.62 27.66 2.73
C LYS A 134 1.75 26.46 3.12
N ASP A 135 0.98 25.93 2.16
CA ASP A 135 0.19 24.73 2.36
C ASP A 135 0.90 23.53 1.70
N PRO A 136 1.17 22.44 2.45
CA PRO A 136 1.69 21.19 1.88
C PRO A 136 0.84 20.61 0.73
N LYS A 137 -0.46 20.93 0.67
CA LYS A 137 -1.37 20.49 -0.41
C LYS A 137 -1.06 21.12 -1.76
N ASP A 138 -0.33 22.24 -1.78
CA ASP A 138 0.05 22.94 -3.01
C ASP A 138 1.26 22.31 -3.70
N TYR A 139 1.96 21.38 -3.03
CA TYR A 139 3.04 20.65 -3.69
C TYR A 139 2.51 19.74 -4.81
N PRO A 140 3.26 19.61 -5.91
CA PRO A 140 2.88 18.75 -7.01
C PRO A 140 2.93 17.27 -6.58
N LEU A 141 2.10 16.44 -7.23
CA LEU A 141 2.06 14.99 -6.98
C LEU A 141 3.44 14.33 -7.18
N THR A 142 4.28 14.87 -8.05
CA THR A 142 5.66 14.41 -8.29
C THR A 142 6.57 14.55 -7.07
N VAL A 143 6.20 15.35 -6.07
CA VAL A 143 6.90 15.49 -4.78
C VAL A 143 6.17 14.72 -3.69
N VAL A 144 4.84 14.85 -3.61
CA VAL A 144 4.04 14.23 -2.54
C VAL A 144 4.04 12.71 -2.65
N VAL A 145 3.88 12.14 -3.85
CA VAL A 145 3.79 10.68 -4.05
C VAL A 145 5.08 9.97 -3.61
N PRO A 146 6.30 10.37 -4.06
CA PRO A 146 7.53 9.74 -3.59
C PRO A 146 7.78 9.90 -2.08
N ALA A 147 7.43 11.05 -1.50
CA ALA A 147 7.55 11.29 -0.07
C ALA A 147 6.62 10.37 0.75
N PHE A 148 5.38 10.24 0.30
CA PHE A 148 4.40 9.32 0.87
C PHE A 148 4.88 7.87 0.78
N MET A 149 5.25 7.40 -0.42
CA MET A 149 5.75 6.04 -0.63
C MET A 149 6.95 5.71 0.27
N THR A 150 7.90 6.65 0.41
CA THR A 150 9.07 6.47 1.29
C THR A 150 8.64 6.34 2.75
N SER A 151 7.65 7.12 3.18
CA SER A 151 7.09 7.05 4.54
C SER A 151 6.34 5.73 4.78
N GLU A 152 5.55 5.26 3.81
CA GLU A 152 4.84 3.99 3.88
C GLU A 152 5.77 2.78 3.89
N LEU A 153 6.84 2.81 3.08
CA LEU A 153 7.90 1.79 3.11
C LEU A 153 8.55 1.74 4.49
N LYS A 154 8.98 2.89 5.02
CA LYS A 154 9.60 2.96 6.36
C LYS A 154 8.66 2.40 7.43
N ARG A 155 7.38 2.80 7.44
CA ARG A 155 6.37 2.31 8.39
C ARG A 155 6.10 0.83 8.24
N GLY A 156 5.94 0.35 7.00
CA GLY A 156 5.68 -1.06 6.69
C GLY A 156 6.83 -1.97 7.11
N PHE A 157 8.08 -1.59 6.82
CA PHE A 157 9.27 -2.34 7.24
C PHE A 157 9.46 -2.30 8.76
N THR A 158 9.20 -1.15 9.41
CA THR A 158 9.29 -1.05 10.88
C THR A 158 8.26 -1.96 11.55
N ALA A 159 7.01 -1.92 11.11
CA ALA A 159 5.95 -2.79 11.61
C ALA A 159 6.27 -4.27 11.34
N GLY A 160 6.73 -4.59 10.12
CA GLY A 160 7.16 -5.94 9.75
C GLY A 160 8.29 -6.47 10.62
N PHE A 161 9.29 -5.63 10.92
CA PHE A 161 10.39 -5.96 11.83
C PHE A 161 9.89 -6.23 13.25
N LEU A 162 9.01 -5.38 13.80
CA LEU A 162 8.44 -5.56 15.14
C LEU A 162 7.64 -6.87 15.25
N ILE A 163 6.89 -7.23 14.21
CA ILE A 163 6.16 -8.50 14.13
C ILE A 163 7.14 -9.68 14.08
N TYR A 164 8.31 -9.52 13.46
CA TYR A 164 9.31 -10.57 13.33
C TYR A 164 9.97 -10.95 14.66
N LEU A 165 10.09 -10.00 15.60
CA LEU A 165 10.78 -10.19 16.89
C LEU A 165 10.31 -11.39 17.73
N PRO A 166 9.00 -11.58 18.02
CA PRO A 166 8.55 -12.74 18.81
C PRO A 166 8.86 -14.07 18.13
N PHE A 167 8.77 -14.15 16.80
CA PHE A 167 9.11 -15.38 16.06
C PHE A 167 10.60 -15.66 16.06
N LEU A 168 11.43 -14.63 15.96
CA LEU A 168 12.89 -14.74 16.06
C LEU A 168 13.30 -15.26 17.44
N LEU A 169 12.65 -14.80 18.52
CA LEU A 169 12.90 -15.32 19.87
C LEU A 169 12.62 -16.83 19.95
N ILE A 170 11.52 -17.31 19.35
CA ILE A 170 11.23 -18.75 19.27
C ILE A 170 12.36 -19.48 18.52
N ASP A 171 12.83 -18.95 17.39
CA ASP A 171 13.93 -19.58 16.63
C ASP A 171 15.21 -19.70 17.46
N VAL A 172 15.59 -18.64 18.18
CA VAL A 172 16.79 -18.63 19.02
C VAL A 172 16.67 -19.64 20.17
N VAL A 173 15.51 -19.69 20.84
CA VAL A 173 15.28 -20.64 21.96
C VAL A 173 15.27 -22.09 21.47
N VAL A 174 14.59 -22.38 20.35
CA VAL A 174 14.54 -23.74 19.79
C VAL A 174 15.92 -24.17 19.31
N SER A 175 16.65 -23.29 18.60
CA SER A 175 18.00 -23.59 18.09
C SER A 175 18.98 -23.90 19.23
N THR A 176 19.02 -23.06 20.27
CA THR A 176 19.89 -23.28 21.43
C THR A 176 19.55 -24.56 22.19
N THR A 177 18.27 -24.90 22.30
CA THR A 177 17.81 -26.15 22.94
C THR A 177 18.20 -27.39 22.12
N LEU A 178 17.99 -27.38 20.80
CA LEU A 178 18.40 -28.48 19.92
C LEU A 178 19.91 -28.70 19.93
N MET A 179 20.67 -27.61 19.93
CA MET A 179 22.13 -27.65 20.02
C MET A 179 22.59 -28.25 21.35
N ALA A 180 21.93 -27.90 22.47
CA ALA A 180 22.21 -28.48 23.78
C ALA A 180 21.90 -29.99 23.86
N MET A 181 20.90 -30.47 23.12
CA MET A 181 20.58 -31.90 23.01
C MET A 181 21.51 -32.68 22.07
N GLY A 182 22.46 -32.01 21.41
CA GLY A 182 23.36 -32.62 20.43
C GLY A 182 22.71 -32.93 19.07
N MET A 183 21.49 -32.44 18.81
CA MET A 183 20.76 -32.66 17.56
C MET A 183 21.17 -31.65 16.48
N VAL A 184 22.42 -31.73 16.03
CA VAL A 184 22.99 -30.80 15.03
C VAL A 184 22.38 -30.97 13.63
N MET A 185 21.82 -32.15 13.33
CA MET A 185 21.35 -32.51 11.98
C MET A 185 19.90 -32.08 11.68
N LEU A 186 19.11 -31.71 12.69
CA LEU A 186 17.74 -31.27 12.48
C LEU A 186 17.70 -29.75 12.26
N PRO A 187 17.14 -29.26 11.13
CA PRO A 187 17.01 -27.82 10.90
C PRO A 187 16.14 -27.17 12.00
N PRO A 188 16.66 -26.22 12.80
CA PRO A 188 15.89 -25.62 13.89
C PRO A 188 14.57 -24.99 13.45
N ALA A 189 14.52 -24.45 12.22
CA ALA A 189 13.32 -23.88 11.63
C ALA A 189 12.16 -24.87 11.50
N MET A 190 12.45 -26.16 11.20
CA MET A 190 11.43 -27.20 11.10
C MET A 190 10.78 -27.48 12.46
N VAL A 191 11.57 -27.40 13.53
CA VAL A 191 11.11 -27.62 14.90
C VAL A 191 10.42 -26.39 15.47
N SER A 192 10.85 -25.17 15.10
CA SER A 192 10.26 -23.93 15.61
C SER A 192 8.91 -23.58 14.96
N MET A 193 8.67 -24.00 13.72
CA MET A 193 7.45 -23.70 12.96
C MET A 193 6.14 -23.99 13.73
N PRO A 194 5.91 -25.20 14.31
CA PRO A 194 4.69 -25.46 15.07
C PRO A 194 4.49 -24.52 16.26
N PHE A 195 5.55 -24.17 16.98
CA PHE A 195 5.48 -23.23 18.11
C PHE A 195 5.11 -21.82 17.65
N LYS A 196 5.66 -21.37 16.52
CA LYS A 196 5.31 -20.07 15.92
C LYS A 196 3.85 -20.01 15.53
N LEU A 197 3.33 -21.07 14.89
CA LEU A 197 1.93 -21.15 14.50
C LEU A 197 1.02 -21.20 15.72
N LEU A 198 1.38 -21.97 16.74
CA LEU A 198 0.64 -22.02 18.00
C LEU A 198 0.59 -20.64 18.67
N LEU A 199 1.74 -19.96 18.78
CA LEU A 199 1.79 -18.59 19.31
C LEU A 199 0.86 -17.67 18.50
N PHE A 200 0.95 -17.70 17.18
CA PHE A 200 0.17 -16.80 16.33
C PHE A 200 -1.34 -17.05 16.43
N ILE A 201 -1.77 -18.31 16.54
CA ILE A 201 -3.19 -18.66 16.70
C ILE A 201 -3.67 -18.31 18.12
N THR A 202 -2.88 -18.59 19.15
CA THR A 202 -3.27 -18.36 20.55
C THR A 202 -3.47 -16.88 20.89
N VAL A 203 -2.76 -15.99 20.20
CA VAL A 203 -2.92 -14.53 20.38
C VAL A 203 -3.94 -13.90 19.41
N ASP A 204 -4.68 -14.70 18.64
CA ASP A 204 -5.55 -14.23 17.56
C ASP A 204 -4.82 -13.28 16.59
N GLY A 205 -3.66 -13.73 16.09
CA GLY A 205 -2.69 -12.88 15.40
C GLY A 205 -3.24 -12.17 14.17
N TRP A 206 -4.14 -12.78 13.40
CA TRP A 206 -4.76 -12.13 12.24
C TRP A 206 -5.61 -10.92 12.65
N ASN A 207 -6.44 -11.06 13.68
CA ASN A 207 -7.27 -9.99 14.19
C ASN A 207 -6.42 -8.85 14.77
N LEU A 208 -5.38 -9.19 15.54
CA LEU A 208 -4.44 -8.22 16.09
C LEU A 208 -3.73 -7.43 14.98
N LEU A 209 -3.30 -8.11 13.91
CA LEU A 209 -2.63 -7.47 12.77
C LEU A 209 -3.59 -6.54 12.01
N PHE A 210 -4.79 -7.00 11.68
CA PHE A 210 -5.75 -6.21 10.91
C PHE A 210 -6.22 -4.99 11.69
N SER A 211 -6.53 -5.17 12.97
CA SER A 211 -6.89 -4.04 13.85
C SER A 211 -5.74 -3.04 13.96
N SER A 212 -4.52 -3.48 14.22
CA SER A 212 -3.34 -2.60 14.31
C SER A 212 -3.07 -1.85 13.00
N LEU A 213 -3.19 -2.51 11.85
CA LEU A 213 -3.06 -1.88 10.54
C LEU A 213 -4.10 -0.78 10.33
N VAL A 214 -5.38 -1.04 10.59
CA VAL A 214 -6.45 -0.05 10.46
C VAL A 214 -6.20 1.15 11.37
N HIS A 215 -5.81 0.92 12.63
CA HIS A 215 -5.52 2.01 13.57
C HIS A 215 -4.32 2.85 13.13
N SER A 216 -3.34 2.26 12.42
CA SER A 216 -2.15 2.99 11.95
C SER A 216 -2.42 4.04 10.86
N PHE A 217 -3.61 4.05 10.26
CA PHE A 217 -4.03 5.01 9.22
C PHE A 217 -5.07 6.03 9.70
N ARG A 218 -5.57 5.86 10.94
CA ARG A 218 -6.49 6.79 11.59
C ARG A 218 -5.73 7.91 12.27
#